data_AF-A0A9J7ATR4-F1
#
_entry.id   AF-A0A9J7ATR4-F1
#
_cell.length_a   1.000
_cell.length_b   1.000
_cell.length_c   1.000
_cell.angle_alpha   90.00
_cell.angle_beta   90.00
_cell.angle_gamma   90.00
#
_symmetry.space_group_name_H-M   'P 1'
#
loop_
_entity.id
_entity.type
_entity.pdbx_description
1 polymer ?
#
loop_
_entity_poly.entity_id
_entity_poly.type
_entity_poly.pdbx_seq_one_letter_code
_entity_poly.pdbx_strand_id
1 'polypeptide(L)'
;MQNMTDQNGSAELLAWHFIDENMRDGRPVPPDGERLEHGAPAALCESGLHASERVLDALIYAPGNTICRVECDGVAGRQDDKLVCGARTILWRVEGEELLREFARKVALDVADLWEMPDGVRKFLESGNENLRVAARADARELSRSYVSADQVTAAAAAEAARAAAARTHAARATALAAAWAANKARGDNESWARYDSLLEELVEAARTSSADDDEWGDFADEFEMEIG
;
A
#
# COMPACT_ATOMS: atom_id res chain seq x y z
N MET A 1 -0.60 28.71 44.72
CA MET A 1 -1.29 29.81 44.00
C MET A 1 -0.69 29.90 42.61
N GLN A 2 -1.57 29.94 41.59
CA GLN A 2 -1.33 30.02 40.13
C GLN A 2 -0.75 28.73 39.50
N ASN A 3 -1.52 27.79 38.94
CA ASN A 3 -2.50 27.82 37.83
C ASN A 3 -1.96 28.39 36.51
N MET A 4 -1.80 27.52 35.51
CA MET A 4 -2.12 27.72 34.08
C MET A 4 -1.98 26.34 33.39
N THR A 5 -3.07 25.56 33.31
CA THR A 5 -3.98 25.40 32.16
C THR A 5 -3.48 24.39 31.12
N ASP A 6 -4.17 23.25 31.10
CA ASP A 6 -4.63 22.50 29.93
C ASP A 6 -3.96 22.86 28.59
N GLN A 7 -3.14 21.93 28.09
CA GLN A 7 -3.05 21.71 26.64
C GLN A 7 -3.88 20.48 26.31
N ASN A 8 -5.19 20.67 26.40
CA ASN A 8 -6.15 19.89 25.65
C ASN A 8 -6.01 20.30 24.18
N GLY A 9 -5.65 19.33 23.35
CA GLY A 9 -5.37 19.52 21.94
C GLY A 9 -4.69 18.26 21.42
N SER A 10 -5.38 17.13 21.50
CA SER A 10 -5.03 15.93 20.73
C SER A 10 -5.01 16.34 19.28
N ALA A 11 -3.81 16.63 18.75
CA ALA A 11 -3.68 16.89 17.32
C ALA A 11 -4.16 15.63 16.59
N GLU A 12 -5.26 15.77 15.87
CA GLU A 12 -5.78 14.77 14.95
C GLU A 12 -4.63 14.32 14.04
N LEU A 13 -4.25 13.05 14.14
CA LEU A 13 -3.13 12.51 13.38
C LEU A 13 -3.65 11.79 12.15
N LEU A 14 -3.29 12.28 10.96
CA LEU A 14 -3.52 11.56 9.73
C LEU A 14 -2.54 10.39 9.59
N ALA A 15 -3.07 9.23 9.24
CA ALA A 15 -2.31 8.00 9.04
C ALA A 15 -2.97 7.14 7.97
N TRP A 16 -2.37 5.98 7.72
CA TRP A 16 -2.82 4.96 6.78
C TRP A 16 -3.19 3.68 7.51
N HIS A 17 -4.21 3.00 6.98
CA HIS A 17 -4.61 1.68 7.41
C HIS A 17 -5.08 0.86 6.22
N PHE A 18 -4.94 -0.46 6.30
CA PHE A 18 -5.48 -1.38 5.32
C PHE A 18 -6.56 -2.23 5.97
N ILE A 19 -7.64 -2.49 5.25
CA ILE A 19 -8.75 -3.32 5.71
C ILE A 19 -8.97 -4.48 4.73
N ASP A 20 -9.68 -5.48 5.22
CA ASP A 20 -10.27 -6.56 4.42
C ASP A 20 -11.80 -6.48 4.56
N GLU A 21 -12.55 -7.51 4.18
CA GLU A 21 -14.01 -7.57 4.34
C GLU A 21 -14.48 -7.25 5.78
N ASN A 22 -13.71 -7.67 6.77
CA ASN A 22 -13.98 -7.43 8.19
C ASN A 22 -12.75 -6.88 8.91
N MET A 23 -12.99 -6.22 10.03
CA MET A 23 -11.95 -5.92 11.02
C MET A 23 -11.33 -7.21 11.54
N ARG A 24 -10.10 -7.13 12.08
CA ARG A 24 -9.36 -8.30 12.55
C ARG A 24 -10.05 -9.07 13.68
N ASP A 25 -10.93 -8.42 14.42
CA ASP A 25 -11.76 -9.01 15.48
C ASP A 25 -13.11 -9.55 14.97
N GLY A 26 -13.32 -9.56 13.64
CA GLY A 26 -14.52 -10.06 12.98
C GLY A 26 -15.68 -9.06 12.91
N ARG A 27 -15.55 -7.85 13.46
CA ARG A 27 -16.57 -6.79 13.31
C ARG A 27 -16.59 -6.26 11.87
N PRO A 28 -17.75 -5.78 11.38
CA PRO A 28 -17.79 -5.10 10.09
C PRO A 28 -16.91 -3.84 10.13
N VAL A 29 -16.35 -3.49 8.96
CA VAL A 29 -15.64 -2.23 8.81
C VAL A 29 -16.65 -1.07 8.87
N PRO A 30 -16.40 -0.02 9.67
CA PRO A 30 -17.28 1.16 9.71
C PRO A 30 -17.33 1.88 8.35
N PRO A 31 -18.45 2.56 8.02
CA PRO A 31 -18.53 3.51 6.90
C PRO A 31 -17.50 4.65 7.00
N ASP A 32 -17.25 5.32 5.87
CA ASP A 32 -16.42 6.53 5.85
C ASP A 32 -17.09 7.64 6.66
N GLY A 33 -16.30 8.39 7.43
CA GLY A 33 -16.75 9.42 8.37
C GLY A 33 -17.23 8.91 9.72
N GLU A 34 -17.43 7.59 9.90
CA GLU A 34 -17.83 7.03 11.18
C GLU A 34 -16.63 6.75 12.09
N ARG A 35 -16.71 7.27 13.32
CA ARG A 35 -15.69 7.10 14.36
C ARG A 35 -15.77 5.70 14.96
N LEU A 36 -14.67 4.95 14.90
CA LEU A 36 -14.50 3.68 15.60
C LEU A 36 -13.75 3.90 16.90
N GLU A 37 -14.35 3.48 18.02
CA GLU A 37 -13.72 3.54 19.34
C GLU A 37 -13.26 2.16 19.81
N HIS A 38 -12.10 2.14 20.47
CA HIS A 38 -11.61 0.97 21.19
C HIS A 38 -11.86 1.15 22.69
N GLY A 39 -12.71 0.31 23.26
CA GLY A 39 -13.19 0.47 24.64
C GLY A 39 -12.18 0.13 25.74
N ALA A 40 -10.99 -0.35 25.39
CA ALA A 40 -9.91 -0.63 26.35
C ALA A 40 -8.76 0.37 26.17
N PRO A 41 -7.91 0.59 27.19
CA PRO A 41 -6.73 1.43 27.04
C PRO A 41 -5.88 0.98 25.85
N ALA A 42 -5.48 1.93 25.01
CA ALA A 42 -4.58 1.66 23.90
C ALA A 42 -3.16 1.41 24.43
N ALA A 43 -2.60 0.26 24.09
CA ALA A 43 -1.27 -0.22 24.44
C ALA A 43 -0.64 -0.84 23.19
N LEU A 44 0.57 -0.38 22.85
CA LEU A 44 1.20 -0.73 21.60
C LEU A 44 1.39 -2.24 21.48
N CYS A 45 0.94 -2.82 20.36
CA CYS A 45 0.98 -4.26 20.05
C CYS A 45 0.08 -5.15 20.91
N GLU A 46 -0.65 -4.60 21.90
CA GLU A 46 -1.50 -5.36 22.82
C GLU A 46 -2.99 -5.04 22.63
N SER A 47 -3.33 -3.75 22.54
CA SER A 47 -4.72 -3.28 22.61
C SER A 47 -4.84 -1.92 21.91
N GLY A 48 -5.86 -1.72 21.06
CA GLY A 48 -6.09 -0.45 20.37
C GLY A 48 -6.13 -0.59 18.86
N LEU A 49 -6.34 0.53 18.19
CA LEU A 49 -6.45 0.61 16.73
C LEU A 49 -5.09 0.97 16.14
N HIS A 50 -4.51 0.05 15.37
CA HIS A 50 -3.20 0.21 14.76
C HIS A 50 -3.27 0.88 13.37
N ALA A 51 -2.38 1.82 13.12
CA ALA A 51 -2.19 2.51 11.85
C ALA A 51 -0.69 2.81 11.64
N SER A 52 -0.31 3.33 10.47
CA SER A 52 1.05 3.82 10.22
C SER A 52 1.00 5.18 9.55
N GLU A 53 1.94 6.08 9.88
CA GLU A 53 1.97 7.42 9.27
C GLU A 53 2.32 7.37 7.78
N ARG A 54 3.09 6.34 7.37
CA ARG A 54 3.50 6.07 5.99
C ARG A 54 2.71 4.91 5.40
N VAL A 55 2.31 5.02 4.15
CA VAL A 55 1.46 4.02 3.49
C VAL A 55 2.19 2.70 3.30
N LEU A 56 3.49 2.74 2.99
CA LEU A 56 4.30 1.54 2.84
C LEU A 56 4.46 0.79 4.17
N ASP A 57 4.57 1.53 5.28
CA ASP A 57 4.63 0.93 6.61
C ASP A 57 3.29 0.28 6.98
N ALA A 58 2.16 0.90 6.61
CA ALA A 58 0.84 0.31 6.80
C ALA A 58 0.65 -0.98 5.97
N LEU A 59 1.22 -1.03 4.76
CA LEU A 59 1.19 -2.21 3.89
C LEU A 59 1.84 -3.44 4.53
N ILE A 60 2.88 -3.26 5.35
CA ILE A 60 3.55 -4.35 6.09
C ILE A 60 2.55 -5.12 6.96
N TYR A 61 1.57 -4.41 7.51
CA TYR A 61 0.58 -4.94 8.46
C TYR A 61 -0.79 -5.19 7.83
N ALA A 62 -0.91 -5.05 6.51
CA ALA A 62 -2.18 -5.05 5.82
C ALA A 62 -2.93 -6.39 5.93
N PRO A 63 -4.18 -6.41 6.44
CA PRO A 63 -5.04 -7.60 6.43
C PRO A 63 -5.59 -7.87 5.02
N GLY A 64 -6.04 -6.84 4.31
CA GLY A 64 -6.58 -6.89 2.94
C GLY A 64 -6.00 -5.80 2.05
N ASN A 65 -6.60 -5.60 0.86
CA ASN A 65 -6.06 -4.68 -0.15
C ASN A 65 -6.69 -3.27 -0.09
N THR A 66 -7.83 -3.09 0.55
CA THR A 66 -8.48 -1.77 0.60
C THR A 66 -7.69 -0.82 1.48
N ILE A 67 -7.32 0.33 0.91
CA ILE A 67 -6.42 1.31 1.53
C ILE A 67 -7.25 2.45 2.07
N CYS A 68 -7.09 2.75 3.35
CA CYS A 68 -7.85 3.78 4.06
C CYS A 68 -6.91 4.90 4.51
N ARG A 69 -7.30 6.13 4.18
CA ARG A 69 -6.79 7.30 4.90
C ARG A 69 -7.60 7.46 6.17
N VAL A 70 -6.92 7.58 7.31
CA VAL A 70 -7.55 7.58 8.62
C VAL A 70 -7.10 8.76 9.45
N GLU A 71 -7.99 9.21 10.31
CA GLU A 71 -7.69 10.15 11.38
C GLU A 71 -7.64 9.38 12.70
N CYS A 72 -6.56 9.55 13.46
CA CYS A 72 -6.28 8.82 14.68
C CYS A 72 -6.33 9.74 15.89
N ASP A 73 -7.13 9.34 16.88
CA ASP A 73 -7.39 10.08 18.11
C ASP A 73 -6.93 9.35 19.36
N GLY A 74 -6.40 10.11 20.31
CA GLY A 74 -5.87 9.53 21.55
C GLY A 74 -4.72 8.57 21.26
N VAL A 75 -3.75 9.00 20.45
CA VAL A 75 -2.53 8.24 20.15
C VAL A 75 -1.79 7.94 21.45
N ALA A 76 -1.76 6.66 21.83
CA ALA A 76 -1.19 6.21 23.09
C ALA A 76 0.26 5.71 22.96
N GLY A 77 0.70 5.39 21.74
CA GLY A 77 2.06 4.96 21.48
C GLY A 77 2.43 5.03 20.01
N ARG A 78 3.72 5.25 19.75
CA ARG A 78 4.32 5.28 18.41
C ARG A 78 5.63 4.48 18.42
N GLN A 79 5.88 3.82 17.30
CA GLN A 79 7.13 3.19 16.88
C GLN A 79 7.48 3.70 15.48
N ASP A 80 8.64 3.30 14.97
CA ASP A 80 9.16 3.79 13.69
C ASP A 80 8.22 3.53 12.50
N ASP A 81 7.46 2.43 12.53
CA ASP A 81 6.63 1.94 11.42
C ASP A 81 5.13 1.86 11.74
N LYS A 82 4.72 2.19 12.97
CA LYS A 82 3.33 2.05 13.42
C LYS A 82 3.01 2.87 14.65
N LEU A 83 1.72 3.10 14.84
CA LEU A 83 1.15 3.72 16.02
C LEU A 83 -0.07 2.96 16.50
N VAL A 84 -0.52 3.29 17.70
CA VAL A 84 -1.79 2.81 18.26
C VAL A 84 -2.58 3.99 18.83
N CYS A 85 -3.88 4.02 18.51
CA CYS A 85 -4.82 5.04 18.98
C CYS A 85 -6.05 4.42 19.66
N GLY A 86 -6.71 5.22 20.50
CA GLY A 86 -7.94 4.83 21.19
C GLY A 86 -9.18 4.96 20.31
N ALA A 87 -9.17 5.87 19.34
CA ALA A 87 -10.22 6.00 18.36
C ALA A 87 -9.65 6.31 16.97
N ARG A 88 -10.39 5.93 15.93
CA ARG A 88 -10.00 6.14 14.55
C ARG A 88 -11.21 6.33 13.65
N THR A 89 -11.14 7.30 12.75
CA THR A 89 -12.15 7.55 11.71
C THR A 89 -11.56 7.25 10.35
N ILE A 90 -12.28 6.53 9.49
CA ILE A 90 -11.89 6.37 8.08
C ILE A 90 -12.37 7.62 7.34
N LEU A 91 -11.46 8.38 6.74
CA LEU A 91 -11.80 9.60 6.01
C LEU A 91 -12.27 9.27 4.59
N TRP A 92 -11.57 8.34 3.94
CA TRP A 92 -11.89 7.81 2.63
C TRP A 92 -11.10 6.52 2.40
N ARG A 93 -11.52 5.74 1.38
CA ARG A 93 -10.87 4.49 1.00
C ARG A 93 -10.72 4.35 -0.53
N VAL A 94 -9.72 3.59 -0.95
CA VAL A 94 -9.54 3.17 -2.36
C VAL A 94 -9.35 1.66 -2.43
N GLU A 95 -9.83 1.04 -3.51
CA GLU A 95 -9.59 -0.39 -3.73
C GLU A 95 -8.19 -0.64 -4.28
N GLY A 96 -7.43 -1.46 -3.56
CA GLY A 96 -5.98 -1.56 -3.76
C GLY A 96 -5.48 -2.65 -4.70
N GLU A 97 -6.31 -3.60 -5.14
CA GLU A 97 -5.79 -4.76 -5.87
C GLU A 97 -4.94 -4.40 -7.09
N GLU A 98 -5.47 -3.63 -8.05
CA GLU A 98 -4.74 -3.30 -9.28
C GLU A 98 -3.60 -2.30 -9.02
N LEU A 99 -3.80 -1.31 -8.14
CA LEU A 99 -2.78 -0.32 -7.83
C LEU A 99 -1.56 -0.94 -7.12
N LEU A 100 -1.77 -1.94 -6.24
CA LEU A 100 -0.67 -2.67 -5.59
C LEU A 100 0.09 -3.56 -6.58
N ARG A 101 -0.61 -4.12 -7.59
CA ARG A 101 0.05 -4.84 -8.69
C ARG A 101 0.86 -3.89 -9.57
N GLU A 102 0.34 -2.71 -9.87
CA GLU A 102 1.08 -1.67 -10.58
C GLU A 102 2.31 -1.20 -9.80
N PHE A 103 2.14 -0.91 -8.51
CA PHE A 103 3.23 -0.58 -7.61
C PHE A 103 4.34 -1.64 -7.64
N ALA A 104 3.99 -2.92 -7.50
CA ALA A 104 4.97 -4.01 -7.56
C ALA A 104 5.77 -4.01 -8.88
N ARG A 105 5.09 -3.75 -10.02
CA ARG A 105 5.75 -3.68 -11.34
C ARG A 105 6.70 -2.48 -11.44
N LYS A 106 6.27 -1.29 -10.99
CA LYS A 106 7.11 -0.08 -11.01
C LYS A 106 8.34 -0.23 -10.11
N VAL A 107 8.18 -0.85 -8.94
CA VAL A 107 9.30 -1.13 -8.03
C VAL A 107 10.28 -2.15 -8.65
N ALA A 108 9.78 -3.18 -9.34
CA ALA A 108 10.66 -4.09 -10.07
C ALA A 108 11.38 -3.43 -11.26
N LEU A 109 10.76 -2.44 -11.91
CA LEU A 109 11.39 -1.64 -12.96
C LEU A 109 12.45 -0.67 -12.41
N ASP A 110 12.28 -0.16 -11.19
CA ASP A 110 13.28 0.70 -10.54
C ASP A 110 14.63 0.00 -10.47
N VAL A 111 14.70 -1.33 -10.32
CA VAL A 111 15.97 -2.10 -10.24
C VAL A 111 16.33 -2.84 -11.53
N ALA A 112 15.75 -2.46 -12.66
CA ALA A 112 16.00 -3.13 -13.94
C ALA A 112 17.45 -3.02 -14.44
N ASP A 113 18.18 -2.00 -14.00
CA ASP A 113 19.59 -1.75 -14.33
C ASP A 113 20.58 -2.69 -13.62
N LEU A 114 20.11 -3.45 -12.63
CA LEU A 114 20.96 -4.27 -11.75
C LEU A 114 21.10 -5.73 -12.20
N TRP A 115 20.48 -6.11 -13.31
CA TRP A 115 20.51 -7.47 -13.86
C TRP A 115 20.19 -7.46 -15.35
N GLU A 116 20.53 -8.56 -16.04
CA GLU A 116 20.21 -8.73 -17.46
C GLU A 116 18.74 -9.12 -17.63
N MET A 117 17.85 -8.14 -17.47
CA MET A 117 16.39 -8.33 -17.52
C MET A 117 15.95 -8.81 -18.91
N PRO A 118 15.28 -9.97 -19.03
CA PRO A 118 14.74 -10.44 -20.30
C PRO A 118 13.65 -9.52 -20.84
N ASP A 119 13.58 -9.37 -22.18
CA ASP A 119 12.56 -8.56 -22.85
C ASP A 119 11.12 -8.95 -22.48
N GLY A 120 10.86 -10.25 -22.30
CA GLY A 120 9.55 -10.76 -21.88
C GLY A 120 9.16 -10.29 -20.47
N VAL A 121 10.14 -10.24 -19.56
CA VAL A 121 9.96 -9.71 -18.20
C VAL A 121 9.70 -8.22 -18.25
N ARG A 122 10.54 -7.47 -18.98
CA ARG A 122 10.38 -6.02 -19.16
C ARG A 122 8.99 -5.65 -19.68
N LYS A 123 8.56 -6.31 -20.77
CA LYS A 123 7.23 -6.09 -21.38
C LYS A 123 6.10 -6.35 -20.39
N PHE A 124 6.19 -7.41 -19.59
CA PHE A 124 5.19 -7.66 -18.54
C PHE A 124 5.16 -6.53 -17.50
N LEU A 125 6.33 -6.11 -17.00
CA LEU A 125 6.40 -5.07 -15.98
C LEU A 125 5.88 -3.71 -16.48
N GLU A 126 6.24 -3.33 -17.70
CA GLU A 126 5.81 -2.05 -18.30
C GLU A 126 4.31 -2.03 -18.64
N SER A 127 3.75 -3.15 -19.11
CA SER A 127 2.36 -3.19 -19.60
C SER A 127 1.34 -3.76 -18.61
N GLY A 128 1.77 -4.55 -17.63
CA GLY A 128 0.87 -5.37 -16.83
C GLY A 128 0.16 -6.47 -17.62
N ASN A 129 0.57 -6.79 -18.85
CA ASN A 129 -0.14 -7.74 -19.71
C ASN A 129 -0.11 -9.16 -19.12
N GLU A 130 -1.28 -9.61 -18.70
CA GLU A 130 -1.51 -10.90 -18.07
C GLU A 130 -1.05 -12.12 -18.87
N ASN A 131 -1.07 -12.03 -20.20
CA ASN A 131 -0.60 -13.10 -21.07
C ASN A 131 0.92 -13.34 -20.93
N LEU A 132 1.67 -12.34 -20.47
CA LEU A 132 3.12 -12.43 -20.28
C LEU A 132 3.51 -12.86 -18.87
N ARG A 133 2.60 -12.73 -17.88
CA ARG A 133 2.90 -12.90 -16.45
C ARG A 133 3.58 -14.23 -16.13
N VAL A 134 3.05 -15.34 -16.68
CA VAL A 134 3.56 -16.69 -16.36
C VAL A 134 4.98 -16.88 -16.87
N ALA A 135 5.26 -16.46 -18.11
CA ALA A 135 6.58 -16.53 -18.71
C ALA A 135 7.56 -15.61 -17.97
N ALA A 136 7.18 -14.35 -17.75
CA ALA A 136 7.98 -13.37 -17.02
C ALA A 136 8.37 -13.88 -15.62
N ARG A 137 7.41 -14.48 -14.88
CA ARG A 137 7.69 -15.06 -13.57
C ARG A 137 8.66 -16.23 -13.64
N ALA A 138 8.54 -17.09 -14.66
CA ALA A 138 9.42 -18.24 -14.82
C ALA A 138 10.85 -17.80 -15.11
N ASP A 139 11.02 -16.90 -16.08
CA ASP A 139 12.32 -16.38 -16.49
C ASP A 139 13.03 -15.64 -15.34
N ALA A 140 12.31 -14.75 -14.66
CA ALA A 140 12.85 -14.03 -13.50
C ALA A 140 13.26 -14.98 -12.36
N ARG A 141 12.49 -16.06 -12.13
CA ARG A 141 12.82 -17.08 -11.13
C ARG A 141 14.10 -17.84 -11.48
N GLU A 142 14.24 -18.23 -12.73
CA GLU A 142 15.40 -18.98 -13.21
C GLU A 142 16.67 -18.13 -13.08
N LEU A 143 16.62 -16.88 -13.55
CA LEU A 143 17.73 -15.95 -13.45
C LEU A 143 18.09 -15.62 -12.00
N SER A 144 17.10 -15.33 -11.15
CA SER A 144 17.32 -15.13 -9.71
C SER A 144 18.13 -16.29 -9.09
N ARG A 145 17.76 -17.55 -9.38
CA ARG A 145 18.48 -18.73 -8.88
C ARG A 145 19.87 -18.91 -9.47
N SER A 146 20.04 -18.58 -10.74
CA SER A 146 21.34 -18.59 -11.41
C SER A 146 22.29 -17.59 -10.76
N TYR A 147 21.82 -16.36 -10.52
CA TYR A 147 22.60 -15.33 -9.84
C TYR A 147 22.95 -15.70 -8.39
N VAL A 148 22.03 -16.32 -7.64
CA VAL A 148 22.35 -16.86 -6.30
C VAL A 148 23.49 -17.88 -6.39
N SER A 149 23.45 -18.79 -7.37
CA SER A 149 24.49 -19.81 -7.55
C SER A 149 25.84 -19.22 -7.96
N ALA A 150 25.82 -18.04 -8.60
CA ALA A 150 26.99 -17.29 -9.02
C ALA A 150 27.43 -16.20 -8.01
N ASP A 151 26.83 -16.17 -6.81
CA ASP A 151 27.09 -15.17 -5.77
C ASP A 151 26.85 -13.70 -6.21
N GLN A 152 25.96 -13.49 -7.19
CA GLN A 152 25.56 -12.16 -7.66
C GLN A 152 24.33 -11.67 -6.90
N VAL A 153 24.52 -11.33 -5.62
CA VAL A 153 23.43 -11.03 -4.68
C VAL A 153 22.53 -9.88 -5.16
N THR A 154 23.10 -8.81 -5.72
CA THR A 154 22.36 -7.65 -6.24
C THR A 154 21.46 -8.04 -7.42
N ALA A 155 22.00 -8.74 -8.41
CA ALA A 155 21.25 -9.20 -9.57
C ALA A 155 20.17 -10.24 -9.19
N ALA A 156 20.48 -11.13 -8.23
CA ALA A 156 19.52 -12.09 -7.69
C ALA A 156 18.32 -11.38 -7.03
N ALA A 157 18.59 -10.35 -6.22
CA ALA A 157 17.53 -9.58 -5.56
C ALA A 157 16.69 -8.78 -6.57
N ALA A 158 17.31 -8.18 -7.58
CA ALA A 158 16.60 -7.46 -8.64
C ALA A 158 15.69 -8.40 -9.47
N ALA A 159 16.19 -9.57 -9.83
CA ALA A 159 15.39 -10.60 -10.50
C ALA A 159 14.25 -11.13 -9.62
N GLU A 160 14.46 -11.26 -8.30
CA GLU A 160 13.40 -11.64 -7.37
C GLU A 160 12.31 -10.57 -7.26
N ALA A 161 12.65 -9.27 -7.35
CA ALA A 161 11.65 -8.20 -7.38
C ALA A 161 10.69 -8.36 -8.58
N ALA A 162 11.23 -8.63 -9.78
CA ALA A 162 10.42 -8.91 -10.95
C ALA A 162 9.58 -10.19 -10.82
N ARG A 163 10.15 -11.24 -10.22
CA ARG A 163 9.45 -12.49 -9.93
C ARG A 163 8.28 -12.28 -8.96
N ALA A 164 8.49 -11.47 -7.93
CA ALA A 164 7.47 -11.10 -6.95
C ALA A 164 6.35 -10.31 -7.62
N ALA A 165 6.68 -9.28 -8.43
CA ALA A 165 5.70 -8.51 -9.20
C ALA A 165 4.84 -9.39 -10.13
N ALA A 166 5.40 -10.47 -10.66
CA ALA A 166 4.70 -11.44 -11.50
C ALA A 166 4.00 -12.58 -10.72
N ALA A 167 3.95 -12.52 -9.39
CA ALA A 167 3.33 -13.56 -8.57
C ALA A 167 1.82 -13.67 -8.83
N ARG A 168 1.35 -14.92 -8.96
CA ARG A 168 -0.08 -15.27 -9.16
C ARG A 168 -0.91 -15.24 -7.87
N THR A 169 -0.34 -14.82 -6.74
CA THR A 169 -1.08 -14.79 -5.48
C THR A 169 -2.26 -13.82 -5.59
N HIS A 170 -3.41 -14.21 -4.99
CA HIS A 170 -4.58 -13.34 -4.89
C HIS A 170 -4.32 -12.13 -3.97
N ALA A 171 -3.37 -12.23 -3.04
CA ALA A 171 -2.97 -11.12 -2.19
C ALA A 171 -2.03 -10.15 -2.93
N ALA A 172 -2.58 -9.13 -3.61
CA ALA A 172 -1.83 -8.07 -4.25
C ALA A 172 -0.88 -7.35 -3.27
N ARG A 173 -1.31 -7.15 -2.01
CA ARG A 173 -0.45 -6.63 -0.93
C ARG A 173 0.85 -7.41 -0.71
N ALA A 174 0.78 -8.74 -0.79
CA ALA A 174 1.95 -9.59 -0.60
C ALA A 174 2.93 -9.47 -1.79
N THR A 175 2.38 -9.37 -3.00
CA THR A 175 3.15 -9.11 -4.22
C THR A 175 3.87 -7.76 -4.16
N ALA A 176 3.16 -6.69 -3.78
CA ALA A 176 3.71 -5.35 -3.59
C ALA A 176 4.85 -5.33 -2.58
N LEU A 177 4.61 -5.86 -1.37
CA LEU A 177 5.62 -5.84 -0.30
C LEU A 177 6.85 -6.69 -0.65
N ALA A 178 6.66 -7.87 -1.25
CA ALA A 178 7.76 -8.74 -1.64
C ALA A 178 8.62 -8.12 -2.75
N ALA A 179 8.01 -7.48 -3.75
CA ALA A 179 8.75 -6.77 -4.78
C ALA A 179 9.57 -5.62 -4.18
N ALA A 180 8.97 -4.87 -3.26
CA ALA A 180 9.60 -3.75 -2.60
C ALA A 180 10.79 -4.19 -1.71
N TRP A 181 10.65 -5.22 -0.87
CA TRP A 181 11.78 -5.75 -0.11
C TRP A 181 12.92 -6.26 -0.99
N ALA A 182 12.60 -6.96 -2.07
CA ALA A 182 13.60 -7.48 -2.99
C ALA A 182 14.36 -6.35 -3.71
N ALA A 183 13.64 -5.33 -4.18
CA ALA A 183 14.22 -4.17 -4.84
C ALA A 183 15.08 -3.33 -3.88
N ASN A 184 14.60 -3.09 -2.65
CA ASN A 184 15.38 -2.40 -1.62
C ASN A 184 16.68 -3.15 -1.29
N LYS A 185 16.60 -4.49 -1.20
CA LYS A 185 17.79 -5.34 -1.01
C LYS A 185 18.76 -5.24 -2.20
N ALA A 186 18.26 -5.14 -3.43
CA ALA A 186 19.09 -5.01 -4.62
C ALA A 186 19.83 -3.66 -4.65
N ARG A 187 19.15 -2.57 -4.28
CA ARG A 187 19.73 -1.23 -4.16
C ARG A 187 20.74 -1.15 -3.01
N GLY A 188 20.42 -1.74 -1.87
CA GLY A 188 21.30 -1.76 -0.70
C GLY A 188 21.46 -0.39 -0.02
N ASP A 189 20.51 0.52 -0.25
CA ASP A 189 20.46 1.85 0.36
C ASP A 189 19.24 1.98 1.30
N ASN A 190 19.25 3.05 2.10
CA ASN A 190 18.13 3.39 2.99
C ASN A 190 17.09 4.29 2.31
N GLU A 191 17.37 4.78 1.10
CA GLU A 191 16.55 5.78 0.41
C GLU A 191 15.43 5.14 -0.41
N SER A 192 15.63 3.91 -0.89
CA SER A 192 14.67 3.17 -1.70
C SER A 192 13.35 2.97 -0.95
N TRP A 193 13.41 2.76 0.37
CA TRP A 193 12.23 2.66 1.22
C TRP A 193 11.42 3.96 1.33
N ALA A 194 12.07 5.12 1.30
CA ALA A 194 11.38 6.41 1.20
C ALA A 194 10.77 6.59 -0.20
N ARG A 195 11.53 6.26 -1.25
CA ARG A 195 11.08 6.37 -2.65
C ARG A 195 9.84 5.53 -2.93
N TYR A 196 9.82 4.28 -2.45
CA TYR A 196 8.69 3.38 -2.70
C TYR A 196 7.45 3.77 -1.90
N ASP A 197 7.62 4.37 -0.73
CA ASP A 197 6.48 4.93 0.02
C ASP A 197 5.86 6.12 -0.71
N SER A 198 6.68 7.06 -1.19
CA SER A 198 6.19 8.16 -2.04
C SER A 198 5.51 7.66 -3.30
N LEU A 199 6.08 6.65 -3.98
CA LEU A 199 5.47 6.04 -5.16
C LEU A 199 4.10 5.40 -4.85
N LEU A 200 3.97 4.71 -3.72
CA LEU A 200 2.70 4.10 -3.33
C LEU A 200 1.66 5.18 -2.97
N GLU A 201 2.07 6.23 -2.26
CA GLU A 201 1.19 7.35 -1.94
C GLU A 201 0.69 8.07 -3.19
N GLU A 202 1.57 8.32 -4.17
CA GLU A 202 1.20 8.89 -5.47
C GLU A 202 0.17 8.04 -6.22
N LEU A 203 0.33 6.71 -6.23
CA LEU A 203 -0.63 5.79 -6.86
C LEU A 203 -1.99 5.79 -6.15
N VAL A 204 -1.99 5.86 -4.82
CA VAL A 204 -3.21 5.94 -4.02
C VAL A 204 -3.96 7.24 -4.28
N GLU A 205 -3.26 8.37 -4.30
CA GLU A 205 -3.88 9.67 -4.59
C GLU A 205 -4.41 9.76 -6.03
N ALA A 206 -3.67 9.22 -7.01
CA ALA A 206 -4.13 9.15 -8.40
C ALA A 206 -5.43 8.33 -8.52
N ALA A 207 -5.50 7.17 -7.87
CA ALA A 207 -6.69 6.32 -7.85
C ALA A 207 -7.89 7.01 -7.18
N ARG A 208 -7.65 7.76 -6.09
CA ARG A 208 -8.68 8.55 -5.39
C ARG A 208 -9.25 9.66 -6.28
N THR A 209 -8.40 10.33 -7.07
CA THR A 209 -8.87 11.40 -7.97
C THR A 209 -9.62 10.87 -9.17
N SER A 210 -9.19 9.74 -9.76
CA SER A 210 -9.88 9.17 -10.93
C SER A 210 -11.31 8.72 -10.62
N SER A 211 -11.56 8.22 -9.40
CA SER A 211 -12.92 7.83 -9.01
C SER A 211 -13.85 9.04 -8.81
N ALA A 212 -13.31 10.19 -8.43
CA ALA A 212 -14.11 11.40 -8.22
C ALA A 212 -14.57 12.02 -9.55
N ASP A 213 -13.74 11.92 -10.59
CA ASP A 213 -14.06 12.45 -11.92
C ASP A 213 -15.14 11.61 -12.64
N ASP A 214 -15.19 10.29 -12.40
CA ASP A 214 -16.24 9.42 -12.97
C ASP A 214 -17.65 9.74 -12.42
N ASP A 215 -17.73 10.24 -11.18
CA ASP A 215 -19.00 10.67 -10.57
C ASP A 215 -19.50 12.02 -11.12
N GLU A 216 -18.60 12.92 -11.54
CA GLU A 216 -18.96 14.24 -12.12
C GLU A 216 -19.59 14.12 -13.52
N TRP A 217 -19.25 13.09 -14.29
CA TRP A 217 -19.87 12.81 -15.59
C TRP A 217 -21.24 12.12 -15.49
N GLY A 218 -21.58 11.53 -14.34
CA GLY A 218 -22.91 10.97 -14.08
C GLY A 218 -23.98 12.05 -13.93
N ASP A 219 -23.67 13.12 -13.20
CA ASP A 219 -24.61 14.22 -12.94
C ASP A 219 -24.99 15.01 -14.21
N PHE A 220 -24.09 15.08 -15.21
CA PHE A 220 -24.40 15.74 -16.49
C PHE A 220 -25.35 14.93 -17.38
N ALA A 221 -25.38 13.59 -17.24
CA ALA A 221 -26.28 12.74 -18.00
C ALA A 221 -27.74 12.88 -17.55
N ASP A 222 -27.97 13.08 -16.25
CA ASP A 222 -29.31 13.28 -15.68
C ASP A 222 -29.89 14.67 -16.05
N GLU A 223 -29.05 15.69 -16.23
CA GLU A 223 -29.50 17.02 -16.68
C GLU A 223 -29.91 17.01 -18.17
N PHE A 224 -29.26 16.19 -19.00
CA PHE A 224 -29.59 16.06 -20.42
C PHE A 224 -30.89 15.30 -20.67
N GLU A 225 -31.30 14.35 -19.80
CA GLU A 225 -32.59 13.67 -19.92
C GLU A 225 -33.79 14.54 -19.49
N MET A 226 -33.58 15.57 -18.65
CA MET A 226 -34.65 16.51 -18.27
C MET A 226 -34.97 17.59 -19.32
N GLU A 227 -34.08 17.86 -20.27
CA GLU A 227 -34.31 18.88 -21.33
C GLU A 227 -34.98 18.33 -22.61
N ILE A 228 -35.20 17.02 -22.71
CA ILE A 228 -35.81 16.34 -23.87
C ILE A 228 -37.09 15.56 -23.53
N GLY A 229 -37.63 15.72 -22.32
CA GLY A 229 -38.92 15.18 -21.86
C GLY A 229 -40.10 16.12 -22.04
#